data_AF-A0A673T450-F1
#
_entry.id   AF-A0A673T450-F1
#
_cell.length_a   1.000
_cell.length_b   1.000
_cell.length_c   1.000
_cell.angle_alpha   90.00
_cell.angle_beta   90.00
_cell.angle_gamma   90.00
#
_symmetry.space_group_name_H-M   'P 1'
#
loop_
_entity.id
_entity.type
_entity.pdbx_description
1 polymer ?
#
loop_
_entity_poly.entity_id
_entity_poly.type
_entity_poly.pdbx_seq_one_letter_code
_entity_poly.pdbx_strand_id
1 'polypeptide(L)'
;MSAEVIYKVEEALDEDEKEMILFLCRDIAADIVPLNVRQLLDILNERGKLSGMGLAELLYRVRRFDLLKRILKMDRRTVEAHLLRHPQLFSGYRVLMTEIGEDLEKSDVSSLLFLMRDYIGQSRVPRDKSFLDLVIELEKLNLIAPDQLDLLEKCLKNIHRIDLKRKVQKYKQSAQGAETSYISALQASLPNLSLKDPSCNLRLQNGESNEQRLSVGQPDTQTESVKISVQESGTSLPQYIKERYRMQSKPLGICLIIDCIGNDT
;
A
#
# COMPACT_ATOMS: atom_id res chain seq x y z
N MET A 1 -15.81 -6.25 22.70
CA MET A 1 -15.56 -5.48 23.95
C MET A 1 -16.81 -4.70 24.32
N SER A 2 -16.96 -4.25 25.58
CA SER A 2 -18.10 -3.41 25.97
C SER A 2 -17.91 -1.96 25.52
N ALA A 3 -19.00 -1.30 25.13
CA ALA A 3 -19.00 0.12 24.76
C ALA A 3 -18.51 1.03 25.92
N GLU A 4 -18.73 0.62 27.17
CA GLU A 4 -18.24 1.33 28.35
C GLU A 4 -16.71 1.43 28.40
N VAL A 5 -16.00 0.40 27.95
CA VAL A 5 -14.52 0.41 27.89
C VAL A 5 -14.04 1.43 26.86
N ILE A 6 -14.67 1.46 25.69
CA ILE A 6 -14.34 2.41 24.61
C ILE A 6 -14.59 3.85 25.07
N TYR A 7 -15.72 4.10 25.74
CA TYR A 7 -16.03 5.40 26.33
C TYR A 7 -14.94 5.87 27.30
N LYS A 8 -14.55 5.03 28.27
CA LYS A 8 -13.55 5.37 29.28
C LYS A 8 -12.16 5.60 28.68
N VAL A 9 -11.83 4.90 27.60
CA VAL A 9 -10.58 5.13 26.87
C VAL A 9 -10.64 6.48 26.19
N GLU A 10 -11.67 6.75 25.39
CA GLU A 10 -11.76 8.00 24.63
C GLU A 10 -11.82 9.25 25.52
N GLU A 11 -12.53 9.20 26.65
CA GLU A 11 -12.58 10.31 27.62
C GLU A 11 -11.21 10.61 28.26
N ALA A 12 -10.35 9.59 28.40
CA ALA A 12 -9.05 9.74 29.05
C ALA A 12 -7.93 10.15 28.11
N LEU A 13 -8.21 10.24 26.80
CA LEU A 13 -7.26 10.62 25.77
C LEU A 13 -7.34 12.13 25.50
N ASP A 14 -6.19 12.76 25.32
CA ASP A 14 -6.11 14.13 24.84
C ASP A 14 -6.28 14.22 23.32
N GLU A 15 -6.31 15.44 22.78
CA GLU A 15 -6.55 15.66 21.35
C GLU A 15 -5.38 15.15 20.48
N ASP A 16 -4.13 15.29 20.92
CA ASP A 16 -2.96 14.83 20.16
C ASP A 16 -2.93 13.28 20.09
N GLU A 17 -3.27 12.62 21.21
CA GLU A 17 -3.43 11.18 21.30
C GLU A 17 -4.59 10.67 20.44
N LYS A 18 -5.70 11.42 20.37
CA LYS A 18 -6.84 11.09 19.50
C LYS A 18 -6.43 11.15 18.02
N GLU A 19 -5.75 12.20 17.60
CA GLU A 19 -5.24 12.33 16.23
C GLU A 19 -4.26 11.20 15.88
N MET A 20 -3.40 10.80 16.82
CA MET A 20 -2.51 9.65 16.65
C MET A 20 -3.29 8.34 16.42
N ILE A 21 -4.37 8.11 17.16
CA ILE A 21 -5.22 6.92 16.98
C ILE A 21 -5.91 6.94 15.61
N LEU A 22 -6.44 8.09 15.19
CA LEU A 22 -7.06 8.24 13.87
C LEU A 22 -6.06 7.91 12.77
N PHE A 23 -4.81 8.38 12.89
CA PHE A 23 -3.73 8.07 11.97
C PHE A 23 -3.38 6.57 11.95
N LEU A 24 -3.20 5.94 13.11
CA LEU A 24 -2.83 4.52 13.20
C LEU A 24 -3.89 3.60 12.56
N CYS A 25 -5.16 3.92 12.76
CA CYS A 25 -6.28 3.13 12.28
C CYS A 25 -6.64 3.36 10.81
N ARG A 26 -5.96 4.28 10.12
CA ARG A 26 -6.34 4.72 8.76
C ARG A 26 -6.40 3.60 7.74
N ASP A 27 -5.47 2.64 7.81
CA ASP A 27 -5.43 1.49 6.88
C ASP A 27 -6.58 0.50 7.16
N ILE A 28 -6.96 0.36 8.43
CA ILE A 28 -7.97 -0.62 8.90
C ILE A 28 -9.38 -0.07 8.67
N ALA A 29 -9.51 1.25 8.71
CA ALA A 29 -10.72 2.03 8.55
C ALA A 29 -10.79 2.77 7.21
N ALA A 30 -10.07 2.33 6.18
CA ALA A 30 -10.03 3.00 4.87
C ALA A 30 -11.42 3.24 4.24
N ASP A 31 -12.39 2.35 4.52
CA ASP A 31 -13.76 2.42 4.02
C ASP A 31 -14.68 3.32 4.87
N ILE A 32 -14.17 3.89 5.95
CA ILE A 32 -14.92 4.63 6.96
C ILE A 32 -14.35 6.05 7.01
N VAL A 33 -15.22 7.06 7.03
CA VAL A 33 -14.83 8.42 7.40
C VAL A 33 -15.29 8.64 8.84
N PRO A 34 -14.54 8.18 9.86
CA PRO A 34 -14.94 8.38 11.24
C PRO A 34 -14.88 9.87 11.57
N LEU A 35 -15.93 10.40 12.21
CA LEU A 35 -15.89 11.79 12.68
C LEU A 35 -15.05 11.92 13.96
N ASN A 36 -14.99 10.87 14.79
CA ASN A 36 -14.33 10.87 16.10
C ASN A 36 -13.76 9.50 16.48
N VAL A 37 -12.78 9.47 17.38
CA VAL A 37 -12.13 8.24 17.87
C VAL A 37 -13.13 7.22 18.44
N ARG A 38 -14.13 7.69 19.20
CA ARG A 38 -15.16 6.79 19.75
C ARG A 38 -15.89 6.01 18.65
N GLN A 39 -16.41 6.73 17.65
CA GLN A 39 -17.13 6.13 16.53
C GLN A 39 -16.22 5.17 15.76
N LEU A 40 -14.96 5.54 15.55
CA LEU A 40 -13.96 4.67 14.93
C LEU A 40 -13.81 3.36 15.71
N LEU A 41 -13.59 3.43 17.03
CA LEU A 41 -13.39 2.24 17.87
C LEU A 41 -14.65 1.38 17.96
N ASP A 42 -15.83 2.00 18.04
CA ASP A 42 -17.12 1.29 18.03
C ASP A 42 -17.31 0.52 16.72
N ILE A 43 -17.13 1.17 15.57
CA ILE A 43 -17.24 0.53 14.26
C ILE A 43 -16.22 -0.60 14.09
N LEU A 44 -14.97 -0.41 14.54
CA LEU A 44 -13.96 -1.46 14.47
C LEU A 44 -14.29 -2.65 15.38
N ASN A 45 -14.88 -2.40 16.55
CA ASN A 45 -15.34 -3.44 17.47
C ASN A 45 -16.56 -4.20 16.91
N GLU A 46 -17.54 -3.50 16.33
CA GLU A 46 -18.71 -4.09 15.67
C GLU A 46 -18.31 -4.96 14.46
N ARG A 47 -17.33 -4.51 13.67
CA ARG A 47 -16.78 -5.28 12.54
C ARG A 47 -15.89 -6.44 12.97
N GLY A 48 -15.66 -6.64 14.27
CA GLY A 48 -14.75 -7.66 14.80
C GLY A 48 -13.28 -7.43 14.47
N LYS A 49 -12.91 -6.26 13.94
CA LYS A 49 -11.51 -5.88 13.63
C LYS A 49 -10.75 -5.47 14.89
N LEU A 50 -11.43 -4.90 15.88
CA LEU A 50 -10.83 -4.49 17.16
C LEU A 50 -11.15 -5.52 18.25
N SER A 51 -10.15 -6.33 18.58
CA SER A 51 -10.20 -7.24 19.73
C SER A 51 -9.68 -6.55 21.01
N GLY A 52 -9.84 -7.19 22.18
CA GLY A 52 -9.24 -6.70 23.43
C GLY A 52 -7.71 -6.56 23.34
N MET A 53 -7.05 -7.49 22.63
CA MET A 53 -5.63 -7.40 22.34
C MET A 53 -5.31 -6.28 21.33
N GLY A 54 -6.19 -6.04 20.35
CA GLY A 54 -6.06 -4.92 19.42
C GLY A 54 -6.13 -3.56 20.11
N LEU A 55 -7.06 -3.40 21.06
CA LEU A 55 -7.13 -2.20 21.90
C LEU A 55 -5.90 -2.08 22.81
N ALA A 56 -5.39 -3.20 23.34
CA ALA A 56 -4.15 -3.19 24.11
C ALA A 56 -2.95 -2.77 23.25
N GLU A 57 -2.86 -3.25 22.01
CA GLU A 57 -1.84 -2.80 21.06
C GLU A 57 -1.97 -1.30 20.79
N LEU A 58 -3.18 -0.79 20.52
CA LEU A 58 -3.42 0.63 20.26
C LEU A 58 -2.92 1.51 21.41
N LEU A 59 -3.34 1.20 22.64
CA LEU A 59 -2.90 1.94 23.83
C LEU A 59 -1.41 1.81 24.09
N TYR A 60 -0.79 0.68 23.71
CA TYR A 60 0.65 0.52 23.76
C TYR A 60 1.36 1.44 22.76
N ARG A 61 0.85 1.60 21.53
CA ARG A 61 1.43 2.51 20.53
C ARG A 61 1.35 3.97 20.93
N VAL A 62 0.21 4.39 21.49
CA VAL A 62 -0.03 5.76 22.01
C VAL A 62 0.66 5.98 23.38
N ARG A 63 1.39 4.97 23.89
CA ARG A 63 2.14 5.03 25.15
C ARG A 63 1.30 5.28 26.41
N ARG A 64 -0.01 5.03 26.35
CA ARG A 64 -0.93 5.13 27.50
C ARG A 64 -0.97 3.86 28.34
N PHE A 65 0.18 3.59 28.98
CA PHE A 65 0.38 2.44 29.86
C PHE A 65 -0.46 2.51 31.14
N ASP A 66 -0.85 3.71 31.57
CA ASP A 66 -1.81 3.94 32.64
C ASP A 66 -3.19 3.36 32.29
N LEU A 67 -3.66 3.56 31.05
CA LEU A 67 -4.94 3.03 30.57
C LEU A 67 -4.88 1.51 30.39
N LEU A 68 -3.76 0.97 29.91
CA LEU A 68 -3.55 -0.49 29.86
C LEU A 68 -3.74 -1.15 31.22
N LYS A 69 -3.12 -0.60 32.26
CA LYS A 69 -3.21 -1.15 33.62
C LYS A 69 -4.57 -0.90 34.25
N ARG A 70 -5.11 0.31 34.11
CA ARG A 70 -6.34 0.72 34.79
C ARG A 70 -7.57 0.06 34.17
N ILE A 71 -7.67 0.04 32.84
CA ILE A 71 -8.85 -0.38 32.09
C ILE A 71 -8.73 -1.85 31.67
N LEU A 72 -7.65 -2.24 31.00
CA LEU A 72 -7.48 -3.61 30.47
C LEU A 72 -6.86 -4.59 31.45
N LYS A 73 -6.37 -4.12 32.62
CA LYS A 73 -5.65 -4.93 33.61
C LYS A 73 -4.45 -5.66 33.01
N MET A 74 -3.81 -5.05 32.02
CA MET A 74 -2.63 -5.59 31.34
C MET A 74 -1.39 -4.78 31.65
N ASP A 75 -0.27 -5.48 31.84
CA ASP A 75 1.04 -4.86 31.91
C ASP A 75 1.64 -4.66 30.53
N ARG A 76 2.49 -3.63 30.42
CA ARG A 76 3.28 -3.34 29.21
C ARG A 76 4.01 -4.57 28.69
N ARG A 77 4.66 -5.33 29.59
CA ARG A 77 5.43 -6.53 29.23
C ARG A 77 4.57 -7.62 28.61
N THR A 78 3.32 -7.76 29.06
CA THR A 78 2.37 -8.73 28.53
C THR A 78 2.00 -8.38 27.09
N VAL A 79 1.76 -7.10 26.82
CA VAL A 79 1.48 -6.61 25.47
C VAL A 79 2.70 -6.78 24.57
N GLU A 80 3.90 -6.39 25.02
CA GLU A 80 5.16 -6.58 24.27
C GLU A 80 5.40 -8.05 23.91
N ALA A 81 5.26 -8.96 24.88
CA ALA A 81 5.43 -10.39 24.65
C ALA A 81 4.43 -10.96 23.63
N HIS A 82 3.21 -10.42 23.62
CA HIS A 82 2.19 -10.79 22.64
C HIS A 82 2.54 -10.26 21.24
N LEU A 83 2.95 -9.00 21.11
CA LEU A 83 3.31 -8.37 19.83
C LEU A 83 4.53 -9.02 19.14
N LEU A 84 5.38 -9.71 19.92
CA LEU A 84 6.50 -10.49 19.38
C LEU A 84 6.07 -11.84 18.78
N ARG A 85 4.92 -12.38 19.19
CA ARG A 85 4.48 -13.75 18.84
C ARG A 85 3.30 -13.78 17.88
N HIS A 86 2.57 -12.67 17.75
CA HIS A 86 1.34 -12.60 17.00
C HIS A 86 1.37 -11.49 15.95
N PRO A 87 0.56 -11.61 14.87
CA PRO A 87 0.36 -10.54 13.91
C PRO A 87 -0.09 -9.26 14.61
N GLN A 88 0.50 -8.14 14.19
CA GLN A 88 0.18 -6.81 14.69
C GLN A 88 -1.08 -6.28 14.00
N LEU A 89 -1.92 -5.56 14.74
CA LEU A 89 -3.12 -4.93 14.22
C LEU A 89 -2.76 -3.79 13.25
N PHE A 90 -1.71 -3.03 13.56
CA PHE A 90 -1.28 -1.88 12.78
C PHE A 90 -0.12 -2.23 11.86
N SER A 91 -0.12 -1.65 10.66
CA SER A 91 0.98 -1.83 9.71
C SER A 91 2.28 -1.27 10.29
N GLY A 92 3.41 -1.93 10.02
CA GLY A 92 4.71 -1.48 10.50
C GLY A 92 5.07 -0.06 10.00
N TYR A 93 4.52 0.34 8.85
CA TYR A 93 4.63 1.70 8.33
C TYR A 93 3.94 2.73 9.23
N ARG A 94 2.67 2.50 9.61
CA ARG A 94 1.92 3.41 10.48
C ARG A 94 2.61 3.58 11.82
N VAL A 95 3.06 2.47 12.40
CA VAL A 95 3.87 2.46 13.61
C VAL A 95 5.13 3.31 13.45
N LEU A 96 5.90 3.11 12.37
CA LEU A 96 7.12 3.87 12.12
C LEU A 96 6.85 5.37 12.07
N MET A 97 5.81 5.79 11.35
CA MET A 97 5.45 7.21 11.23
C MET A 97 5.05 7.81 12.58
N THR A 98 4.25 7.11 13.37
CA THR A 98 3.90 7.54 14.73
C THR A 98 5.14 7.65 15.61
N GLU A 99 6.01 6.66 15.61
CA GLU A 99 7.23 6.70 16.41
C GLU A 99 8.22 7.78 15.95
N ILE A 100 8.24 8.14 14.66
CA ILE A 100 9.03 9.28 14.17
C ILE A 100 8.41 10.59 14.64
N GLY A 101 7.09 10.73 14.57
CA GLY A 101 6.38 11.92 15.02
C GLY A 101 6.64 12.24 16.50
N GLU A 102 6.61 11.22 17.34
CA GLU A 102 6.91 11.32 18.79
C GLU A 102 8.35 11.74 19.09
N ASP A 103 9.30 11.31 18.25
CA ASP A 103 10.71 11.60 18.43
C ASP A 103 11.11 12.96 17.81
N LEU A 104 10.20 13.68 17.14
CA LEU A 104 10.44 14.99 16.50
C LEU A 104 10.08 16.17 17.40
N GLU A 105 10.95 17.17 17.45
CA GLU A 105 10.64 18.43 18.14
C GLU A 105 9.80 19.36 17.25
N LYS A 106 9.11 20.34 17.84
CA LYS A 106 8.31 21.34 17.09
C LYS A 106 9.15 22.10 16.05
N SER A 107 10.41 22.37 16.36
CA SER A 107 11.41 22.97 15.46
C SER A 107 11.74 22.07 14.27
N ASP A 108 11.89 20.75 14.51
CA ASP A 108 12.14 19.75 13.48
C ASP A 108 10.94 19.63 12.54
N VAL A 109 9.72 19.54 13.10
CA VAL A 109 8.48 19.49 12.32
C VAL A 109 8.36 20.73 11.43
N SER A 110 8.64 21.91 11.99
CA SER A 110 8.65 23.17 11.21
C SER A 110 9.68 23.16 10.08
N SER A 111 10.87 22.59 10.35
CA SER A 111 11.94 22.46 9.35
C SER A 111 11.57 21.46 8.25
N LEU A 112 10.96 20.32 8.60
CA LEU A 112 10.41 19.36 7.63
C LEU A 112 9.33 19.99 6.78
N LEU A 113 8.39 20.69 7.41
CA LEU A 113 7.31 21.38 6.73
C LEU A 113 7.86 22.38 5.72
N PHE A 114 8.89 23.13 6.09
CA PHE A 114 9.59 24.05 5.21
C PHE A 114 10.21 23.33 4.01
N LEU A 115 11.01 22.28 4.25
CA LEU A 115 11.63 21.49 3.18
C LEU A 115 10.60 20.84 2.24
N MET A 116 9.42 20.50 2.77
CA MET A 116 8.38 19.79 2.03
C MET A 116 7.43 20.72 1.26
N ARG A 117 7.50 22.05 1.48
CA ARG A 117 6.74 23.04 0.69
C ARG A 117 7.06 22.98 -0.79
N ASP A 118 8.30 22.67 -1.14
CA ASP A 118 8.74 22.55 -2.53
C ASP A 118 8.04 21.40 -3.27
N TYR A 119 7.52 20.41 -2.53
CA TYR A 119 6.83 19.25 -3.08
C TYR A 119 5.30 19.34 -2.96
N ILE A 120 4.79 19.91 -1.86
CA ILE A 120 3.34 19.97 -1.56
C ILE A 120 2.65 21.17 -2.25
N GLY A 121 3.43 22.16 -2.70
CA GLY A 121 2.92 23.39 -3.26
C GLY A 121 2.58 24.42 -2.18
N GLN A 122 2.97 25.67 -2.42
CA GLN A 122 2.96 26.77 -1.44
C GLN A 122 1.57 27.06 -0.81
N SER A 123 0.47 26.67 -1.46
CA SER A 123 -0.90 27.03 -1.03
C SER A 123 -1.60 26.00 -0.13
N ARG A 124 -1.01 24.82 0.13
CA ARG A 124 -1.71 23.69 0.80
C ARG A 124 -1.20 23.36 2.20
N VAL A 125 -0.30 24.18 2.74
CA VAL A 125 0.35 23.90 4.03
C VAL A 125 -0.08 24.92 5.09
N PRO A 126 -1.17 24.65 5.85
CA PRO A 126 -1.48 25.33 7.10
C PRO A 126 -0.26 25.38 8.03
N ARG A 127 -0.15 26.45 8.81
CA ARG A 127 1.01 26.70 9.67
C ARG A 127 1.11 25.77 10.88
N ASP A 128 0.04 25.04 11.19
CA ASP A 128 -0.10 24.26 12.43
C ASP A 128 -0.31 22.76 12.18
N LYS A 129 0.27 22.22 11.10
CA LYS A 129 0.19 20.78 10.80
C LYS A 129 1.12 19.97 11.69
N SER A 130 0.61 18.87 12.25
CA SER A 130 1.44 17.87 12.93
C SER A 130 2.32 17.13 11.92
N PHE A 131 3.31 16.37 12.41
CA PHE A 131 4.08 15.46 11.55
C PHE A 131 3.17 14.42 10.88
N LEU A 132 2.15 13.92 11.57
CA LEU A 132 1.23 12.93 11.01
C LEU A 132 0.37 13.54 9.89
N ASP A 133 -0.08 14.78 10.04
CA ASP A 133 -0.75 15.51 8.96
C ASP A 133 0.14 15.68 7.75
N LEU A 134 1.42 15.98 7.96
CA LEU A 134 2.40 16.08 6.89
C LEU A 134 2.54 14.74 6.15
N VAL A 135 2.65 13.62 6.88
CA VAL A 135 2.67 12.28 6.28
C VAL A 135 1.40 12.04 5.46
N ILE A 136 0.23 12.34 6.00
CA ILE A 136 -1.07 12.18 5.31
C ILE A 136 -1.09 12.93 3.97
N GLU A 137 -0.56 14.15 3.93
CA GLU A 137 -0.53 14.96 2.70
C GLU A 137 0.46 14.40 1.67
N LEU A 138 1.60 13.88 2.14
CA LEU A 138 2.59 13.24 1.28
C LEU A 138 2.08 11.93 0.69
N GLU A 139 1.31 11.15 1.47
CA GLU A 139 0.60 9.97 0.98
C GLU A 139 -0.40 10.34 -0.12
N LYS A 140 -1.19 11.40 0.06
CA LYS A 140 -2.15 11.88 -0.97
C LYS A 140 -1.45 12.27 -2.28
N LEU A 141 -0.21 12.74 -2.20
CA LEU A 141 0.61 13.11 -3.35
C LEU A 141 1.44 11.93 -3.90
N ASN A 142 1.31 10.73 -3.32
CA ASN A 142 2.10 9.54 -3.65
C ASN A 142 3.62 9.76 -3.54
N LEU A 143 4.03 10.66 -2.64
CA LEU A 143 5.44 10.96 -2.40
C LEU A 143 6.05 10.03 -1.36
N ILE A 144 5.22 9.49 -0.47
CA ILE A 144 5.60 8.54 0.59
C ILE A 144 4.58 7.40 0.61
N ALA A 145 5.09 6.17 0.76
CA ALA A 145 4.32 4.93 0.94
C ALA A 145 5.15 3.92 1.77
N PRO A 146 4.60 2.77 2.20
CA PRO A 146 5.35 1.76 2.94
C PRO A 146 6.63 1.27 2.24
N ASP A 147 6.63 1.21 0.92
CA ASP A 147 7.73 0.82 0.05
C ASP A 147 8.56 2.03 -0.46
N GLN A 148 8.01 3.24 -0.38
CA GLN A 148 8.62 4.47 -0.88
C GLN A 148 8.88 5.48 0.26
N LEU A 149 10.09 5.47 0.82
CA LEU A 149 10.48 6.31 1.95
C LEU A 149 11.71 7.21 1.68
N ASP A 150 12.23 7.24 0.45
CA ASP A 150 13.48 7.94 0.11
C ASP A 150 13.40 9.46 0.30
N LEU A 151 12.24 10.05 0.00
CA LEU A 151 12.00 11.47 0.23
C LEU A 151 12.10 11.80 1.73
N LEU A 152 11.47 10.99 2.58
CA LEU A 152 11.50 11.18 4.02
C LEU A 152 12.92 11.04 4.57
N GLU A 153 13.68 10.03 4.12
CA GLU A 153 15.09 9.88 4.50
C GLU A 153 15.93 11.10 4.14
N LYS A 154 15.73 11.67 2.95
CA LYS A 154 16.42 12.87 2.48
C LYS A 154 16.07 14.08 3.35
N CYS A 155 14.78 14.27 3.65
CA CYS A 155 14.32 15.36 4.51
C CYS A 155 14.86 15.23 5.94
N LEU A 156 14.81 14.03 6.54
CA LEU A 156 15.37 13.76 7.87
C LEU A 156 16.89 13.99 7.92
N LYS A 157 17.61 13.67 6.84
CA LYS A 157 19.04 13.99 6.71
C LYS A 157 19.29 15.50 6.71
N ASN A 158 18.47 16.26 5.99
CA ASN A 158 18.62 17.71 5.83
C ASN A 158 18.35 18.49 7.11
N ILE A 159 17.45 18.02 7.97
CA ILE A 159 17.23 18.58 9.30
C ILE A 159 18.21 18.03 10.36
N HIS A 160 19.24 17.28 9.93
CA HIS A 160 20.24 16.65 10.80
C HIS A 160 19.72 15.61 11.80
N ARG A 161 18.51 15.06 11.61
CA ARG A 161 17.95 13.95 12.40
C ARG A 161 18.38 12.58 11.86
N ILE A 162 19.68 12.30 11.99
CA ILE A 162 20.33 11.09 11.46
C ILE A 162 19.90 9.81 12.20
N ASP A 163 19.46 9.95 13.45
CA ASP A 163 18.81 8.91 14.25
C ASP A 163 17.50 8.44 13.61
N LEU A 164 16.60 9.37 13.25
CA LEU A 164 15.32 9.05 12.62
C LEU A 164 15.50 8.49 11.21
N LYS A 165 16.45 9.04 10.46
CA LYS A 165 16.83 8.48 9.16
C LYS A 165 17.23 7.01 9.30
N ARG A 166 18.08 6.66 10.27
CA ARG A 166 18.49 5.26 10.52
C ARG A 166 17.31 4.37 10.88
N LYS A 167 16.31 4.88 11.61
CA LYS A 167 15.07 4.17 11.95
C LYS A 167 14.28 3.81 10.69
N VAL A 168 14.13 4.76 9.76
CA VAL A 168 13.51 4.53 8.43
C VAL A 168 14.27 3.48 7.62
N GLN A 169 15.61 3.58 7.59
CA GLN A 169 16.44 2.62 6.86
C GLN A 169 16.33 1.19 7.42
N LYS A 170 16.28 1.06 8.75
CA LYS A 170 16.07 -0.24 9.40
C LYS A 170 14.72 -0.84 9.01
N TYR A 171 13.67 -0.02 8.94
CA TYR A 171 12.36 -0.47 8.48
C TYR A 171 12.40 -0.98 7.04
N LYS A 172 13.01 -0.24 6.11
CA LYS A 172 13.16 -0.68 4.70
C LYS A 172 13.90 -2.00 4.58
N GLN A 173 14.98 -2.19 5.35
CA GLN A 173 15.73 -3.45 5.36
C GLN A 173 14.88 -4.61 5.88
N SER A 174 14.07 -4.39 6.91
CA SER A 174 13.16 -5.44 7.42
C SER A 174 12.02 -5.77 6.45
N ALA A 175 11.49 -4.77 5.73
CA ALA A 175 10.47 -4.98 4.71
C ALA A 175 11.02 -5.75 3.50
N GLN A 176 12.22 -5.39 3.02
CA GLN A 176 12.92 -6.06 1.92
C GLN A 176 13.53 -7.42 2.29
N GLY A 177 13.67 -7.74 3.58
CA GLY A 177 14.11 -9.06 4.04
C GLY A 177 13.05 -10.15 3.87
N ALA A 178 11.76 -9.79 3.87
CA ALA A 178 10.64 -10.72 3.71
C ALA A 178 10.50 -11.18 2.24
N GLU A 179 10.23 -10.26 1.31
CA GLU A 179 11.23 -9.86 0.33
C GLU A 179 12.19 -10.90 -0.29
N THR A 180 13.45 -10.74 0.09
CA THR A 180 14.56 -11.52 -0.44
C THR A 180 14.50 -13.00 -0.01
N SER A 181 13.80 -13.32 1.08
CA SER A 181 13.63 -14.70 1.57
C SER A 181 12.79 -15.57 0.63
N TYR A 182 11.77 -15.00 -0.03
CA TYR A 182 11.03 -15.75 -1.05
C TYR A 182 11.83 -15.91 -2.35
N ILE A 183 12.63 -14.91 -2.77
CA ILE A 183 13.45 -15.00 -3.99
C ILE A 183 14.53 -16.06 -3.83
N SER A 184 15.19 -16.07 -2.68
CA SER A 184 16.23 -17.07 -2.35
C SER A 184 15.65 -18.49 -2.21
N ALA A 185 14.44 -18.64 -1.65
CA ALA A 185 13.75 -19.92 -1.59
C ALA A 185 13.25 -20.39 -2.99
N LEU A 186 12.77 -19.48 -3.84
CA LEU A 186 12.42 -19.78 -5.24
C LEU A 186 13.64 -20.11 -6.09
N GLN A 187 14.77 -19.41 -5.90
CA GLN A 187 16.04 -19.74 -6.57
C GLN A 187 16.61 -21.08 -6.09
N ALA A 188 16.42 -21.44 -4.83
CA ALA A 188 16.83 -22.75 -4.30
C ALA A 188 15.99 -23.91 -4.86
N SER A 189 14.73 -23.67 -5.22
CA SER A 189 13.83 -24.67 -5.83
C SER A 189 13.88 -24.69 -7.36
N LEU A 190 14.32 -23.59 -8.00
CA LEU A 190 14.50 -23.46 -9.45
C LEU A 190 15.85 -22.78 -9.76
N PRO A 191 16.97 -23.53 -9.75
CA PRO A 191 18.32 -22.96 -9.86
C PRO A 191 18.63 -22.31 -11.22
N ASN A 192 17.77 -22.49 -12.24
CA ASN A 192 17.98 -21.96 -13.59
C ASN A 192 17.27 -20.63 -13.89
N LEU A 193 16.63 -19.98 -12.92
CA LEU A 193 16.06 -18.64 -13.06
C LEU A 193 16.94 -17.60 -12.35
N SER A 194 17.99 -17.15 -13.04
CA SER A 194 18.78 -15.99 -12.60
C SER A 194 18.09 -14.70 -13.05
N LEU A 195 17.25 -14.12 -12.19
CA LEU A 195 16.77 -12.75 -12.37
C LEU A 195 17.84 -11.75 -11.91
N LYS A 196 18.80 -11.50 -12.79
CA LYS A 196 19.62 -10.29 -12.75
C LYS A 196 19.44 -9.54 -14.06
N ASP A 197 18.30 -8.85 -14.19
CA ASP A 197 18.15 -7.50 -14.76
C ASP A 197 16.65 -7.17 -14.94
N PRO A 198 16.18 -5.97 -14.56
CA PRO A 198 14.87 -5.47 -14.95
C PRO A 198 14.98 -4.81 -16.33
N SER A 199 15.10 -5.60 -17.39
CA SER A 199 14.82 -5.11 -18.75
C SER A 199 14.05 -6.16 -19.56
N CYS A 200 12.76 -5.88 -19.69
CA CYS A 200 11.83 -6.18 -20.78
C CYS A 200 11.87 -7.53 -21.54
N ASN A 201 10.65 -8.09 -21.65
CA ASN A 201 10.07 -8.99 -22.65
C ASN A 201 10.07 -10.50 -22.34
N LEU A 202 8.98 -10.94 -21.68
CA LEU A 202 8.56 -12.34 -21.71
C LEU A 202 8.07 -12.69 -23.13
N ARG A 203 8.97 -13.26 -23.93
CA ARG A 203 8.61 -14.02 -25.13
C ARG A 203 8.55 -15.50 -24.71
N LEU A 204 7.35 -16.01 -24.49
CA LEU A 204 7.11 -17.44 -24.31
C LEU A 204 7.33 -18.13 -25.66
N GLN A 205 8.39 -18.93 -25.77
CA GLN A 205 8.48 -20.00 -26.76
C GLN A 205 8.12 -21.30 -26.06
N ASN A 206 7.06 -21.93 -26.56
CA ASN A 206 6.67 -23.29 -26.21
C ASN A 206 7.79 -24.26 -26.61
N GLY A 207 8.08 -25.23 -25.73
CA GLY A 207 8.92 -26.36 -26.07
C GLY A 207 8.17 -27.34 -26.96
N GLU A 208 8.81 -27.75 -28.05
CA GLU A 208 8.48 -28.96 -28.78
C GLU A 208 9.16 -30.16 -28.10
N SER A 209 8.42 -31.27 -28.01
CA SER A 209 8.97 -32.61 -27.82
C SER A 209 8.50 -33.49 -28.99
N ASN A 210 9.44 -33.76 -29.90
CA ASN A 210 9.65 -34.95 -30.73
C ASN A 210 8.47 -35.91 -31.01
N GLU A 211 8.19 -36.15 -32.30
CA GLU A 211 8.14 -37.52 -32.86
C GLU A 211 8.27 -37.57 -34.41
N GLN A 212 9.36 -38.21 -34.85
CA GLN A 212 9.52 -39.16 -35.97
C GLN A 212 9.07 -38.87 -37.44
N ARG A 213 10.10 -38.99 -38.32
CA ARG A 213 10.18 -39.65 -39.65
C ARG A 213 9.85 -38.86 -40.95
N LEU A 214 10.94 -38.72 -41.73
CA LEU A 214 11.12 -38.97 -43.18
C LEU A 214 10.35 -38.14 -44.25
N SER A 215 11.14 -37.28 -44.92
CA SER A 215 11.42 -37.26 -46.38
C SER A 215 10.61 -36.34 -47.34
N VAL A 216 11.40 -35.56 -48.10
CA VAL A 216 11.25 -34.99 -49.48
C VAL A 216 10.32 -33.78 -49.74
N GLY A 217 10.92 -32.72 -50.33
CA GLY A 217 10.29 -31.86 -51.36
C GLY A 217 10.13 -30.35 -51.07
N GLN A 218 10.81 -29.48 -51.85
CA GLN A 218 10.49 -28.04 -52.07
C GLN A 218 9.27 -27.89 -53.04
N PRO A 219 8.80 -26.68 -53.46
CA PRO A 219 8.51 -25.37 -52.82
C PRO A 219 7.10 -24.81 -53.22
N ASP A 220 6.84 -23.52 -52.91
CA ASP A 220 5.92 -22.54 -53.57
C ASP A 220 4.45 -22.27 -53.12
N THR A 221 4.21 -20.95 -52.90
CA THR A 221 3.05 -20.07 -53.25
C THR A 221 1.60 -20.53 -52.99
N GLN A 222 0.83 -19.74 -52.21
CA GLN A 222 -0.36 -18.98 -52.69
C GLN A 222 -1.22 -18.34 -51.58
N THR A 223 -1.54 -17.07 -51.84
CA THR A 223 -2.73 -16.26 -51.50
C THR A 223 -3.98 -16.99 -51.02
N GLU A 224 -4.66 -16.48 -49.97
CA GLU A 224 -6.11 -16.26 -50.04
C GLU A 224 -6.64 -15.26 -49.01
N SER A 225 -7.44 -14.33 -49.51
CA SER A 225 -8.21 -13.32 -48.78
C SER A 225 -9.61 -13.85 -48.48
N VAL A 226 -10.14 -13.61 -47.28
CA VAL A 226 -11.59 -13.68 -47.06
C VAL A 226 -12.08 -12.40 -46.40
N LYS A 227 -12.84 -11.64 -47.20
CA LYS A 227 -13.63 -10.48 -46.80
C LYS A 227 -14.89 -10.95 -46.09
N ILE A 228 -15.27 -10.29 -45.01
CA ILE A 228 -16.68 -10.19 -44.62
C ILE A 228 -16.98 -8.72 -44.32
N SER A 229 -17.93 -8.21 -45.09
CA SER A 229 -18.47 -6.84 -45.11
C SER A 229 -19.69 -6.77 -44.21
N VAL A 230 -19.84 -5.68 -43.44
CA VAL A 230 -21.14 -5.24 -42.91
C VAL A 230 -21.25 -3.73 -43.14
N GLN A 231 -22.34 -3.32 -43.77
CA GLN A 231 -22.62 -1.99 -44.29
C GLN A 231 -23.07 -1.00 -43.20
N GLU A 232 -22.61 0.25 -43.34
CA GLU A 232 -23.03 1.43 -42.58
C GLU A 232 -24.45 1.89 -42.96
N SER A 233 -25.20 2.41 -41.99
CA SER A 233 -26.29 3.36 -42.22
C SER A 233 -25.85 4.74 -41.74
N GLY A 234 -25.83 5.71 -42.65
CA GLY A 234 -25.30 7.05 -42.43
C GLY A 234 -26.36 8.07 -42.01
N THR A 235 -25.89 9.14 -41.36
CA THR A 235 -26.44 10.50 -41.48
C THR A 235 -25.32 11.51 -41.17
N SER A 236 -25.30 12.62 -41.90
CA SER A 236 -24.10 13.41 -42.24
C SER A 236 -23.88 14.72 -41.43
N LEU A 237 -22.60 14.97 -41.08
CA LEU A 237 -21.84 16.23 -40.84
C LEU A 237 -22.22 17.19 -39.67
N PRO A 238 -21.28 18.00 -39.10
CA PRO A 238 -20.05 18.56 -39.69
C PRO A 238 -18.71 18.29 -38.94
N GLN A 239 -17.62 18.60 -39.66
CA GLN A 239 -16.20 18.43 -39.33
C GLN A 239 -15.82 18.74 -37.87
N TYR A 240 -15.53 17.68 -37.12
CA TYR A 240 -14.61 17.73 -35.98
C TYR A 240 -13.42 16.85 -36.35
N ILE A 241 -12.21 17.40 -36.37
CA ILE A 241 -10.99 16.60 -36.55
C ILE A 241 -10.82 15.77 -35.27
N LYS A 242 -11.53 14.64 -35.22
CA LYS A 242 -11.35 13.61 -34.21
C LYS A 242 -10.07 12.89 -34.62
N GLU A 243 -9.01 13.03 -33.84
CA GLU A 243 -7.79 12.24 -33.99
C GLU A 243 -8.19 10.76 -34.06
N ARG A 244 -8.22 10.23 -35.28
CA ARG A 244 -8.51 8.82 -35.51
C ARG A 244 -7.25 8.07 -35.13
N TYR A 245 -7.24 7.51 -33.93
CA TYR A 245 -6.23 6.55 -33.56
C TYR A 245 -6.31 5.36 -34.53
N ARG A 246 -5.28 5.22 -35.38
CA ARG A 246 -5.17 4.09 -36.30
C ARG A 246 -4.76 2.88 -35.49
N MET A 247 -5.74 2.04 -35.14
CA MET A 247 -5.51 0.81 -34.40
C MET A 247 -4.64 -0.11 -35.26
N GLN A 248 -3.36 -0.22 -34.91
CA GLN A 248 -2.49 -1.24 -35.49
C GLN A 248 -2.77 -2.52 -34.72
N SER A 249 -3.40 -3.49 -35.37
CA SER A 249 -3.71 -4.80 -34.78
C SER A 249 -2.43 -5.62 -34.61
N LYS A 250 -1.62 -5.28 -33.61
CA LYS A 250 -0.61 -6.17 -33.01
C LYS A 250 -1.20 -6.69 -31.70
N PRO A 251 -1.99 -7.77 -31.71
CA PRO A 251 -2.48 -8.35 -30.48
C PRO A 251 -1.27 -8.80 -29.63
N LEU A 252 -1.12 -8.23 -28.45
CA LEU A 252 -0.08 -8.60 -27.48
C LEU A 252 -0.50 -9.79 -26.60
N GLY A 253 -1.69 -10.34 -26.83
CA GLY A 253 -2.26 -11.43 -26.04
C GLY A 253 -3.64 -11.84 -26.54
N ILE A 254 -4.21 -12.85 -25.90
CA ILE A 254 -5.53 -13.41 -26.20
C ILE A 254 -6.50 -12.91 -25.13
N CYS A 255 -7.64 -12.37 -25.55
CA CYS A 255 -8.76 -12.07 -24.65
C CYS A 255 -9.72 -13.25 -24.69
N LEU A 256 -9.90 -13.92 -23.55
CA LEU A 256 -10.92 -14.95 -23.37
C LEU A 256 -12.18 -14.28 -22.82
N ILE A 257 -13.26 -14.30 -23.58
CA ILE A 257 -14.58 -13.86 -23.12
C ILE A 257 -15.35 -15.10 -22.70
N ILE A 258 -15.65 -15.22 -21.41
CA ILE A 258 -16.49 -16.28 -20.87
C ILE A 258 -17.88 -15.69 -20.68
N ASP A 259 -18.81 -16.13 -21.53
CA ASP A 259 -20.22 -15.77 -21.42
C ASP A 259 -20.90 -16.76 -20.47
N CYS A 260 -21.14 -16.33 -19.23
CA CYS A 260 -21.78 -17.15 -18.21
C CYS A 260 -23.31 -17.06 -18.36
N ILE A 261 -23.86 -17.67 -19.41
CA ILE A 261 -25.30 -17.93 -19.44
C ILE A 261 -25.52 -19.24 -18.67
N GLY A 262 -26.00 -19.10 -17.43
CA GLY A 262 -26.35 -20.23 -16.57
C GLY A 262 -27.44 -21.07 -17.22
N ASN A 263 -27.20 -22.37 -17.32
CA ASN A 263 -28.22 -23.33 -17.69
C ASN A 263 -28.79 -23.90 -16.39
N ASP A 264 -29.91 -23.37 -15.94
CA ASP A 264 -30.67 -23.93 -14.82
C ASP A 264 -31.29 -25.26 -15.26
N THR A 265 -30.77 -26.37 -14.72
CA THR A 265 -31.44 -27.68 -14.69
C THR A 265 -31.29 -28.32 -13.33
#